data_AF-A0A517D6F2-F1
#
_entry.id   AF-A0A517D6F2-F1
#
_cell.length_a   1.000
_cell.length_b   1.000
_cell.length_c   1.000
_cell.angle_alpha   90.00
_cell.angle_beta   90.00
_cell.angle_gamma   90.00
#
_symmetry.space_group_name_H-M   'P 1'
#
loop_
_entity.id
_entity.type
_entity.pdbx_description
1 polymer ?
#
loop_
_entity_poly.entity_id
_entity_poly.type
_entity_poly.pdbx_seq_one_letter_code
_entity_poly.pdbx_strand_id
1 'polypeptide(L)'
;MGYLYEPGEVATKDVAIIPSAGINPKYFNIVLHKNIDEFMRKYATGINIKENEVGKFPIQLHNLETQKAIVEIFSFMENEEQQIQKDIDNLNALKKNLLNNMLI
;
A
#
# COMPACT_ATOMS: atom_id res chain seq x y z
N MET A 1 -3.18 4.08 0.38
CA MET A 1 -3.74 3.82 -0.96
C MET A 1 -3.79 2.32 -1.17
N GLY A 2 -4.64 1.81 -2.06
CA GLY A 2 -4.80 0.37 -2.31
C GLY A 2 -4.73 0.05 -3.80
N TYR A 3 -4.80 -1.23 -4.14
CA TYR A 3 -4.80 -1.69 -5.53
C TYR A 3 -5.74 -2.89 -5.69
N LEU A 4 -6.25 -3.07 -6.91
CA LEU A 4 -7.15 -4.16 -7.26
C LEU A 4 -6.54 -4.97 -8.41
N TYR A 5 -6.66 -6.30 -8.33
CA TYR A 5 -6.27 -7.20 -9.43
C TYR A 5 -7.39 -7.38 -10.45
N GLU A 6 -8.63 -7.21 -10.02
CA GLU A 6 -9.84 -7.38 -10.83
C GLU A 6 -10.69 -6.10 -10.79
N PRO A 7 -11.54 -5.85 -11.80
CA PRO A 7 -12.46 -4.73 -11.78
C PRO A 7 -13.36 -4.74 -10.55
N GLY A 8 -13.53 -3.58 -9.92
CA GLY A 8 -14.37 -3.41 -8.74
C GLY A 8 -14.92 -1.99 -8.62
N GLU A 9 -15.93 -1.81 -7.78
CA GLU A 9 -16.50 -0.49 -7.51
C GLU A 9 -15.58 0.34 -6.63
N VAL A 10 -15.43 1.62 -6.98
CA VAL A 10 -14.62 2.60 -6.25
C VAL A 10 -15.55 3.73 -5.80
N ALA A 11 -15.44 4.14 -4.53
CA ALA A 11 -16.25 5.21 -4.00
C ALA A 11 -15.97 6.52 -4.73
N THR A 12 -16.99 7.37 -4.92
CA THR A 12 -16.88 8.63 -5.68
C THR A 12 -15.90 9.66 -5.09
N LYS A 13 -15.53 9.50 -3.82
CA LYS A 13 -14.50 10.33 -3.16
C LYS A 13 -13.06 9.90 -3.48
N ASP A 14 -12.90 8.70 -4.04
CA ASP A 14 -11.61 8.10 -4.36
C ASP A 14 -11.34 8.21 -5.86
N VAL A 15 -10.07 8.25 -6.24
CA VAL A 15 -9.65 8.29 -7.65
C VAL A 15 -9.06 6.93 -8.02
N ALA A 16 -9.58 6.31 -9.08
CA ALA A 16 -9.04 5.08 -9.64
C ALA A 16 -8.04 5.41 -10.76
N ILE A 17 -6.82 4.88 -10.64
CA ILE A 17 -5.81 5.00 -11.70
C ILE A 17 -5.66 3.62 -12.33
N ILE A 18 -5.98 3.53 -13.63
CA ILE A 18 -5.88 2.28 -14.39
C ILE A 18 -4.56 2.32 -15.17
N PRO A 19 -3.57 1.49 -14.82
CA PRO A 19 -2.31 1.47 -15.55
C PRO A 19 -2.50 0.86 -16.94
N SER A 20 -1.73 1.34 -17.92
CA SER A 20 -1.72 0.80 -19.28
C SER A 20 -1.37 -0.69 -19.30
N ALA A 21 -1.82 -1.38 -20.35
CA ALA A 21 -1.56 -2.82 -20.53
C ALA A 21 -0.07 -3.17 -20.39
N GLY A 22 0.23 -4.18 -19.56
CA GLY A 22 1.59 -4.68 -19.33
C GLY A 22 2.29 -4.14 -18.07
N ILE A 23 1.66 -3.25 -17.31
CA ILE A 23 2.17 -2.78 -16.02
C ILE A 23 1.53 -3.60 -14.90
N ASN A 24 2.34 -4.12 -13.98
CA ASN A 24 1.84 -4.84 -12.82
C ASN A 24 1.13 -3.86 -11.84
N PRO A 25 -0.15 -4.08 -11.45
CA PRO A 25 -0.89 -3.18 -10.56
C PRO A 25 -0.26 -3.01 -9.18
N LYS A 26 0.32 -4.08 -8.60
CA LYS A 26 1.02 -4.02 -7.32
C LYS A 26 2.30 -3.20 -7.42
N TYR A 27 3.09 -3.41 -8.48
CA TYR A 27 4.26 -2.58 -8.77
C TYR A 27 3.87 -1.10 -8.88
N PHE A 28 2.81 -0.81 -9.63
CA PHE A 28 2.33 0.55 -9.82
C PHE A 28 1.97 1.20 -8.48
N ASN A 29 1.27 0.47 -7.61
CA ASN A 29 0.93 0.91 -6.26
C ASN A 29 2.18 1.20 -5.41
N ILE A 30 3.23 0.38 -5.50
CA ILE A 30 4.50 0.61 -4.78
C ILE A 30 5.15 1.92 -5.24
N VAL A 31 5.18 2.18 -6.56
CA VAL A 31 5.74 3.42 -7.11
C VAL A 31 4.93 4.64 -6.69
N LEU A 32 3.60 4.52 -6.66
CA LEU A 32 2.74 5.58 -6.15
C LEU A 32 3.03 5.89 -4.68
N HIS A 33 3.11 4.87 -3.82
CA HIS A 33 3.45 5.07 -2.40
C HIS A 33 4.81 5.72 -2.21
N LYS A 34 5.80 5.40 -3.04
CA LYS A 34 7.14 6.00 -2.94
C LYS A 34 7.13 7.53 -3.12
N ASN A 35 6.28 8.05 -4.01
CA ASN A 35 6.30 9.48 -4.37
C ASN A 35 5.08 10.25 -3.83
N ILE A 36 4.21 9.62 -3.03
CA ILE A 36 2.95 10.22 -2.57
C ILE A 36 3.19 11.46 -1.72
N ASP A 37 4.18 11.46 -0.83
CA ASP A 37 4.42 12.59 0.08
C ASP A 37 4.84 13.85 -0.68
N GLU A 38 5.69 13.68 -1.68
CA GLU A 38 6.10 14.79 -2.55
C GLU A 38 4.93 15.29 -3.40
N PHE A 39 4.14 14.37 -3.95
CA PHE A 39 2.95 14.71 -4.72
C PHE A 39 1.94 15.48 -3.87
N MET A 40 1.60 14.98 -2.68
CA MET A 40 0.64 15.62 -1.77
C MET A 40 1.12 17.01 -1.37
N ARG A 41 2.40 17.19 -1.04
CA ARG A 41 2.95 18.51 -0.73
C ARG A 41 2.77 19.54 -1.86
N LYS A 42 2.83 19.11 -3.10
CA LYS A 42 2.82 20.01 -4.28
C LYS A 42 1.41 20.24 -4.83
N TYR A 43 0.53 19.26 -4.71
CA TYR A 43 -0.75 19.23 -5.42
C TYR A 43 -1.97 19.15 -4.49
N ALA A 44 -1.80 18.92 -3.18
CA ALA A 44 -2.91 19.01 -2.24
C ALA A 44 -3.28 20.48 -2.00
N THR A 45 -4.32 20.95 -2.68
CA THR A 45 -4.94 22.25 -2.38
C THR A 45 -5.94 22.08 -1.24
N GLY A 46 -5.43 22.05 0.00
CA GLY A 46 -6.26 21.81 1.18
C GLY A 46 -6.66 20.34 1.31
N ILE A 47 -7.97 20.05 1.35
CA ILE A 47 -8.50 18.69 1.62
C ILE A 47 -8.57 17.83 0.34
N ASN A 48 -8.67 18.45 -0.84
CA ASN A 48 -8.99 17.76 -2.09
C ASN A 48 -7.86 17.84 -3.11
N ILE A 49 -7.66 16.74 -3.84
CA ILE A 49 -6.82 16.65 -5.03
C ILE A 49 -7.76 16.71 -6.23
N LYS A 50 -7.48 17.59 -7.20
CA LYS A 50 -8.25 17.64 -8.44
C LYS A 50 -7.78 16.52 -9.38
N GLU A 51 -8.72 15.89 -10.09
CA GLU A 51 -8.45 14.79 -11.03
C GLU A 51 -7.34 15.13 -12.04
N ASN A 52 -7.34 16.36 -12.56
CA ASN A 52 -6.34 16.84 -13.51
C ASN A 52 -4.90 16.93 -12.92
N GLU A 53 -4.75 16.99 -11.60
CA GLU A 53 -3.45 16.99 -10.93
C GLU A 53 -2.95 15.55 -10.71
N VAL A 54 -3.83 14.56 -10.62
CA VAL A 54 -3.46 13.13 -10.48
C VAL A 54 -2.62 12.66 -11.66
N GLY A 55 -2.89 13.15 -12.88
CA GLY A 55 -2.08 12.86 -14.06
C GLY A 55 -0.65 13.40 -14.01
N LYS A 56 -0.32 14.30 -13.06
CA LYS A 56 1.04 14.85 -12.88
C LYS A 56 1.90 14.04 -11.92
N PHE A 57 1.42 12.88 -11.48
CA PHE A 57 2.15 12.02 -10.56
C PHE A 57 3.45 11.53 -11.21
N PRO A 58 4.63 11.78 -10.60
CA PRO A 58 5.88 11.29 -11.15
C PRO A 58 5.95 9.78 -10.97
N ILE A 59 5.95 9.04 -12.09
CA ILE A 59 6.00 7.57 -12.09
C ILE A 59 7.27 7.14 -12.82
N GLN A 60 8.09 6.33 -12.15
CA GLN A 60 9.20 5.63 -12.77
C GLN A 60 8.69 4.31 -13.34
N LEU A 61 8.79 4.13 -14.66
CA LEU A 61 8.38 2.89 -15.33
C LEU A 61 9.62 2.04 -15.65
N HIS A 62 9.79 0.95 -14.92
CA HIS A 62 10.85 -0.02 -15.18
C HIS A 62 10.37 -1.13 -16.15
N ASN A 63 11.31 -1.91 -16.69
CA ASN A 63 10.98 -3.07 -17.50
C ASN A 63 10.25 -4.17 -16.68
N LEU A 64 9.61 -5.12 -17.37
CA LEU A 64 8.77 -6.13 -16.72
C LEU A 64 9.52 -7.01 -15.72
N GLU A 65 10.79 -7.35 -16.02
CA GLU A 65 11.63 -8.17 -15.14
C GLU A 65 11.91 -7.44 -13.82
N THR A 66 12.29 -6.17 -13.89
CA THR A 66 12.52 -5.32 -12.72
C THR A 66 11.22 -5.11 -11.93
N GLN A 67 10.08 -4.93 -12.62
CA GLN A 67 8.78 -4.83 -11.95
C GLN A 67 8.47 -6.08 -11.11
N LYS A 68 8.72 -7.28 -11.66
CA LYS A 68 8.52 -8.54 -10.94
C LYS A 68 9.45 -8.66 -9.74
N ALA A 69 10.74 -8.40 -9.91
CA ALA A 69 11.71 -8.47 -8.82
C ALA A 69 11.35 -7.54 -7.66
N ILE A 70 10.91 -6.31 -7.96
CA ILE A 70 10.44 -5.35 -6.95
C ILE A 70 9.21 -5.90 -6.22
N VAL A 71 8.22 -6.40 -6.96
CA VAL A 71 7.00 -6.97 -6.38
C VAL A 71 7.32 -8.16 -5.47
N GLU A 72 8.24 -9.04 -5.86
CA GLU A 72 8.64 -10.20 -5.06
C GLU A 72 9.27 -9.77 -3.73
N ILE A 73 10.21 -8.82 -3.74
CA ILE A 73 10.86 -8.32 -2.53
C ILE A 73 9.85 -7.66 -1.60
N PHE A 74 8.98 -6.79 -2.12
CA PHE A 74 7.95 -6.14 -1.31
C PHE A 74 6.94 -7.14 -0.74
N SER A 75 6.56 -8.15 -1.51
CA SER A 75 5.65 -9.20 -1.04
C SER A 75 6.28 -10.04 0.08
N PHE A 76 7.58 -10.33 -0.02
CA PHE A 76 8.31 -10.99 1.05
C PHE A 76 8.31 -10.15 2.33
N MET A 77 8.62 -8.86 2.24
CA MET A 77 8.60 -7.95 3.39
C MET A 77 7.22 -7.83 4.03
N GLU A 78 6.16 -7.70 3.23
CA GLU A 78 4.77 -7.65 3.72
C GLU A 78 4.39 -8.93 4.49
N ASN A 79 4.83 -10.10 4.02
CA ASN A 79 4.56 -11.37 4.69
C ASN A 79 5.30 -11.47 6.03
N GLU A 80 6.57 -11.04 6.08
CA GLU A 80 7.35 -11.01 7.31
C GLU A 80 6.73 -10.05 8.34
N GLU A 81 6.30 -8.86 7.91
CA GLU A 81 5.61 -7.89 8.78
C GLU A 81 4.33 -8.49 9.37
N GLN A 82 3.52 -9.15 8.55
CA GLN A 82 2.30 -9.83 9.01
C GLN A 82 2.60 -10.94 10.02
N GLN A 83 3.69 -11.69 9.82
CA GLN A 83 4.07 -12.76 10.75
C GLN A 83 4.51 -12.19 12.10
N ILE A 84 5.34 -11.14 12.09
CA ILE A 84 5.78 -10.45 13.31
C ILE A 84 4.58 -9.85 14.06
N GLN A 85 3.63 -9.24 13.35
CA GLN A 85 2.43 -8.67 13.99
C GLN A 85 1.58 -9.76 14.68
N LYS A 86 1.41 -10.93 14.04
CA LYS A 86 0.73 -12.07 14.68
C LYS A 86 1.46 -12.53 15.94
N ASP A 87 2.77 -12.57 15.92
CA ASP A 87 3.57 -12.98 17.09
C ASP A 87 3.42 -11.97 18.24
N ILE A 88 3.41 -10.66 17.94
CA ILE A 88 3.11 -9.60 18.92
C ILE A 88 1.72 -9.79 19.52
N ASP A 89 0.71 -10.04 18.70
CA ASP A 89 -0.67 -10.22 19.15
C ASP A 89 -0.81 -11.45 20.05
N ASN A 90 -0.15 -12.55 19.69
CA ASN A 90 -0.10 -13.78 20.48
C ASN A 90 0.59 -13.56 21.83
N LEU A 91 1.73 -12.86 21.85
CA LEU A 91 2.46 -12.54 23.07
C LEU A 91 1.65 -11.61 23.98
N ASN A 92 0.95 -10.63 23.42
CA ASN A 92 0.05 -9.75 24.17
C ASN A 92 -1.13 -10.52 24.77
N ALA A 93 -1.73 -11.45 24.01
CA ALA A 93 -2.80 -12.32 24.49
C ALA A 93 -2.32 -13.22 25.64
N LEU A 94 -1.12 -13.83 25.49
CA LEU A 94 -0.50 -14.66 26.52
C LEU A 94 -0.21 -13.84 27.78
N LYS A 95 0.42 -12.67 27.64
CA LYS A 95 0.69 -11.75 28.76
C LYS A 95 -0.59 -11.41 29.52
N LYS A 96 -1.67 -11.08 28.80
CA LYS A 96 -2.98 -10.76 29.40
C LYS A 96 -3.55 -11.96 30.16
N ASN A 97 -3.46 -13.17 29.59
CA ASN A 97 -3.93 -14.38 30.26
C ASN A 97 -3.16 -14.66 31.56
N LEU A 98 -1.83 -14.58 31.51
CA LEU A 98 -0.98 -14.81 32.68
C LEU A 98 -1.23 -13.79 33.80
N LEU A 99 -1.35 -12.50 33.47
CA LEU A 99 -1.68 -11.46 34.44
C LEU A 99 -3.04 -11.69 35.09
N ASN A 100 -4.05 -12.07 34.30
CA ASN A 100 -5.36 -12.41 34.83
C ASN A 100 -5.32 -13.61 35.78
N ASN A 101 -4.47 -14.60 35.51
CA ASN A 101 -4.31 -15.77 36.38
C ASN A 101 -3.49 -15.49 37.65
N MET A 102 -2.66 -14.44 37.65
CA MET A 102 -1.86 -14.02 38.81
C MET A 102 -2.59 -13.05 39.76
N LEU A 103 -3.58 -12.32 39.26
CA LEU A 103 -4.37 -11.35 40.03
C LEU A 103 -5.68 -11.95 40.58
N ILE A 104 -5.76 -13.28 40.67
CA ILE A 104 -6.79 -14.04 41.40
C ILE A 104 -6.29 -14.32 42.81
#